data_AF-A0A1F4C6W1-F1
#
_entry.id   AF-A0A1F4C6W1-F1
#
_cell.length_a   1.000
_cell.length_b   1.000
_cell.length_c   1.000
_cell.angle_alpha   90.00
_cell.angle_beta   90.00
_cell.angle_gamma   90.00
#
_symmetry.space_group_name_H-M   'P 1'
#
loop_
_entity.id
_entity.type
_entity.pdbx_description
1 polymer ?
#
loop_
_entity_poly.entity_id
_entity_poly.type
_entity_poly.pdbx_seq_one_letter_code
_entity_poly.pdbx_strand_id
1 'polypeptide(L)'
;MELDPSAVDADAKKNNMNEETEKIYARLAELSSEVANLRQGYMIVNKRYSEALASLKGLMAHSKEAAIRAATAAEKAALAARNAASAAREAASEAVIMAADAAAEAAKAAAEAASEAAVSAAAAAAAAAGAAAHYAEETSIQASAEAAAAAKRASEAAAEAVRLAHAAAASARAARS
;
A
#
# COMPACT_ATOMS: atom_id res chain seq x y z
N MET A 1 7.27 1.33 89.09
CA MET A 1 7.11 0.24 88.11
C MET A 1 7.76 0.74 86.83
N GLU A 2 9.09 0.63 86.75
CA GLU A 2 9.86 1.05 85.58
C GLU A 2 9.67 0.02 84.48
N LEU A 3 9.29 0.48 83.28
CA LEU A 3 9.20 -0.35 82.09
C LEU A 3 10.61 -0.76 81.65
N ASP A 4 10.83 -2.06 81.41
CA ASP A 4 12.09 -2.63 80.94
C ASP A 4 12.48 -2.02 79.57
N PRO A 5 13.57 -1.25 79.48
CA PRO A 5 13.98 -0.58 78.25
C PRO A 5 14.26 -1.56 77.09
N SER A 6 14.60 -2.81 77.38
CA SER A 6 14.91 -3.84 76.37
C SER A 6 13.66 -4.37 75.64
N ALA A 7 12.52 -4.39 76.32
CA ALA A 7 11.23 -4.80 75.74
C ALA A 7 10.70 -3.72 74.78
N VAL A 8 10.89 -2.45 75.13
CA VAL A 8 10.48 -1.30 74.31
C VAL A 8 11.26 -1.25 72.99
N ASP A 9 12.55 -1.58 73.00
CA ASP A 9 13.40 -1.58 71.81
C ASP A 9 13.09 -2.77 70.87
N ALA A 10 12.73 -3.93 71.44
CA ALA A 10 12.29 -5.10 70.68
C ALA A 10 10.93 -4.88 69.99
N ASP A 11 9.96 -4.27 70.68
CA ASP A 11 8.65 -3.94 70.10
C ASP A 11 8.74 -2.82 69.05
N ALA A 12 9.59 -1.81 69.27
CA ALA A 12 9.86 -0.78 68.27
C ALA A 12 10.47 -1.35 67.00
N LYS A 13 11.44 -2.28 67.14
CA LYS A 13 12.07 -2.97 66.01
C LYS A 13 11.09 -3.86 65.25
N LYS A 14 10.19 -4.55 65.96
CA LYS A 14 9.14 -5.39 65.37
C LYS A 14 8.09 -4.55 64.61
N ASN A 15 7.68 -3.41 65.15
CA ASN A 15 6.78 -2.48 64.45
C ASN A 15 7.42 -1.92 63.19
N ASN A 16 8.69 -1.51 63.24
CA ASN A 16 9.42 -1.02 62.07
C ASN A 16 9.52 -2.10 60.96
N MET A 17 9.81 -3.34 61.34
CA MET A 17 9.88 -4.46 60.40
C MET A 17 8.52 -4.80 59.77
N ASN A 18 7.42 -4.63 60.51
CA ASN A 18 6.07 -4.75 59.96
C ASN A 18 5.75 -3.62 58.97
N GLU A 19 6.09 -2.37 59.30
CA GLU A 19 5.91 -1.23 58.41
C GLU A 19 6.70 -1.37 57.10
N GLU A 20 7.95 -1.85 57.16
CA GLU A 20 8.75 -2.15 55.97
C GLU A 20 8.11 -3.25 55.11
N THR A 21 7.60 -4.30 55.77
CA THR A 21 6.91 -5.41 55.09
C THR A 21 5.63 -4.92 54.39
N GLU A 22 4.84 -4.07 55.03
CA GLU A 22 3.65 -3.45 54.43
C GLU A 22 4.00 -2.57 53.23
N LYS A 23 5.07 -1.76 53.33
CA LYS A 23 5.58 -0.96 52.20
C LYS A 23 6.01 -1.84 51.02
N ILE A 24 6.66 -2.96 51.28
CA ILE A 24 7.06 -3.92 50.24
C ILE A 24 5.83 -4.52 49.56
N TYR A 25 4.82 -4.96 50.33
CA TYR A 25 3.59 -5.52 49.75
C TYR A 25 2.82 -4.49 48.92
N ALA A 26 2.74 -3.24 49.40
CA ALA A 26 2.12 -2.15 48.65
C ALA A 26 2.84 -1.93 47.30
N ARG A 27 4.18 -1.91 47.30
CA ARG A 27 4.96 -1.74 46.07
C ARG A 27 4.83 -2.94 45.13
N LEU A 28 4.76 -4.17 45.66
CA LEU A 28 4.54 -5.38 44.86
C LEU A 28 3.16 -5.35 44.19
N ALA A 29 2.12 -4.87 44.89
CA ALA A 29 0.78 -4.71 44.34
C ALA A 29 0.75 -3.66 43.21
N GLU A 30 1.45 -2.54 43.41
CA GLU A 30 1.60 -1.48 42.38
C GLU A 30 2.31 -2.03 41.13
N LEU A 31 3.46 -2.69 41.28
CA LEU A 31 4.17 -3.33 40.16
C LEU A 31 3.31 -4.39 39.47
N SER A 32 2.55 -5.18 40.24
CA SER A 32 1.66 -6.20 39.68
C SER A 32 0.56 -5.55 38.82
N SER A 33 0.04 -4.40 39.26
CA SER A 33 -0.91 -3.60 38.49
C SER A 33 -0.27 -3.00 37.23
N GLU A 34 0.93 -2.43 37.32
CA GLU A 34 1.67 -1.90 36.17
C GLU A 34 1.96 -2.99 35.12
N VAL A 35 2.38 -4.19 35.55
CA VAL A 35 2.62 -5.33 34.65
C VAL A 35 1.32 -5.78 33.99
N ALA A 36 0.21 -5.81 34.72
CA ALA A 36 -1.10 -6.13 34.14
C ALA A 36 -1.50 -5.10 33.08
N ASN A 37 -1.34 -3.80 33.38
CA ASN A 37 -1.63 -2.71 32.44
C ASN A 37 -0.72 -2.77 31.21
N LEU A 38 0.58 -3.06 31.38
CA LEU A 38 1.53 -3.19 30.28
C LEU A 38 1.17 -4.37 29.37
N ARG A 39 0.80 -5.52 29.95
CA ARG A 39 0.34 -6.69 29.17
C ARG A 39 -0.91 -6.37 28.38
N GLN A 40 -1.89 -5.71 29.00
CA GLN A 40 -3.10 -5.28 28.32
C GLN A 40 -2.80 -4.29 27.18
N GLY A 41 -1.93 -3.31 27.43
CA GLY A 41 -1.47 -2.36 26.42
C GLY A 41 -0.79 -3.07 25.24
N TYR A 42 0.11 -4.02 25.52
CA TYR A 42 0.78 -4.81 24.51
C TYR A 42 -0.21 -5.63 23.66
N MET A 43 -1.21 -6.27 24.29
CA MET A 43 -2.24 -7.01 23.56
C MET A 43 -3.04 -6.10 22.60
N ILE A 44 -3.40 -4.90 23.02
CA ILE A 44 -4.12 -3.93 22.18
C ILE A 44 -3.24 -3.50 21.00
N VAL A 45 -1.98 -3.17 21.26
CA VAL A 45 -1.03 -2.76 20.20
C VAL A 45 -0.81 -3.91 19.21
N ASN A 46 -0.58 -5.12 19.69
CA ASN A 46 -0.37 -6.30 18.85
C ASN A 46 -1.59 -6.62 17.97
N LYS A 47 -2.81 -6.47 18.53
CA LYS A 47 -4.05 -6.62 17.75
C LYS A 47 -4.14 -5.58 16.63
N ARG A 48 -3.98 -4.29 16.96
CA ARG A 48 -4.02 -3.19 15.97
C ARG A 48 -2.93 -3.34 14.91
N TYR A 49 -1.75 -3.77 15.31
CA TYR A 49 -0.63 -4.07 14.42
C TYR A 49 -1.01 -5.15 13.41
N SER A 50 -1.56 -6.27 13.89
CA SER A 50 -1.98 -7.38 13.03
C SER A 50 -3.09 -6.97 12.05
N GLU A 51 -4.04 -6.17 12.50
CA GLU A 51 -5.11 -5.61 11.66
C GLU A 51 -4.55 -4.67 10.57
N ALA A 52 -3.64 -3.77 10.94
CA ALA A 52 -3.00 -2.85 9.99
C ALA A 52 -2.20 -3.60 8.91
N LEU A 53 -1.48 -4.66 9.29
CA LEU A 53 -0.76 -5.50 8.34
C LEU A 53 -1.71 -6.22 7.38
N ALA A 54 -2.83 -6.75 7.87
CA ALA A 54 -3.82 -7.39 7.03
C ALA A 54 -4.40 -6.39 6.00
N SER A 55 -4.72 -5.18 6.43
CA SER A 55 -5.18 -4.10 5.54
C SER A 55 -4.13 -3.71 4.50
N LEU A 56 -2.86 -3.59 4.88
CA LEU A 56 -1.77 -3.28 3.94
C LEU A 56 -1.61 -4.35 2.87
N LYS A 57 -1.65 -5.63 3.26
CA LYS A 57 -1.61 -6.76 2.32
C LYS A 57 -2.78 -6.72 1.34
N GLY A 58 -3.99 -6.44 1.83
CA GLY A 58 -5.17 -6.24 0.98
C GLY A 58 -4.98 -5.09 -0.01
N LEU A 59 -4.50 -3.93 0.45
CA LEU A 59 -4.25 -2.77 -0.40
C LEU A 59 -3.22 -3.06 -1.50
N MET A 60 -2.12 -3.75 -1.17
CA MET A 60 -1.10 -4.14 -2.15
C MET A 60 -1.64 -5.11 -3.19
N ALA A 61 -2.46 -6.08 -2.78
CA ALA A 61 -3.11 -7.00 -3.70
C ALA A 61 -4.04 -6.26 -4.68
N HIS A 62 -4.87 -5.34 -4.18
CA HIS A 62 -5.73 -4.50 -5.02
C HIS A 62 -4.93 -3.60 -5.95
N SER A 63 -3.84 -3.01 -5.44
CA SER A 63 -2.94 -2.15 -6.22
C SER A 63 -2.29 -2.93 -7.36
N LYS A 64 -1.79 -4.15 -7.07
CA LYS A 64 -1.22 -5.05 -8.08
C LYS A 64 -2.26 -5.43 -9.14
N GLU A 65 -3.47 -5.80 -8.72
CA GLU A 65 -4.54 -6.16 -9.65
C GLU A 65 -4.96 -4.98 -10.54
N ALA A 66 -5.11 -3.79 -9.95
CA ALA A 66 -5.39 -2.56 -10.68
C ALA A 66 -4.32 -2.26 -11.73
N ALA A 67 -3.03 -2.39 -11.36
CA ALA A 67 -1.92 -2.24 -12.29
C ALA A 67 -1.95 -3.26 -13.44
N ILE A 68 -2.24 -4.53 -13.14
CA ILE A 68 -2.37 -5.57 -14.18
C ILE A 68 -3.51 -5.23 -15.15
N ARG A 69 -4.68 -4.83 -14.63
CA ARG A 69 -5.82 -4.43 -15.45
C ARG A 69 -5.50 -3.20 -16.31
N ALA A 70 -4.78 -2.22 -15.76
CA ALA A 70 -4.29 -1.06 -16.50
C ALA A 70 -3.34 -1.45 -17.63
N ALA A 71 -2.39 -2.36 -17.38
CA ALA A 71 -1.49 -2.89 -18.41
C ALA A 71 -2.27 -3.55 -19.55
N THR A 72 -3.24 -4.42 -19.23
CA THR A 72 -4.07 -5.08 -20.24
C THR A 72 -4.91 -4.07 -21.04
N ALA A 73 -5.45 -3.03 -20.39
CA ALA A 73 -6.18 -1.98 -21.07
C ALA A 73 -5.28 -1.22 -22.05
N ALA A 74 -4.06 -0.87 -21.63
CA ALA A 74 -3.07 -0.22 -22.48
C ALA A 74 -2.65 -1.11 -23.68
N GLU A 75 -2.41 -2.40 -23.46
CA GLU A 75 -2.10 -3.36 -24.54
C GLU A 75 -3.24 -3.45 -25.58
N LYS A 76 -4.50 -3.44 -25.13
CA LYS A 76 -5.67 -3.40 -26.02
C LYS A 76 -5.76 -2.08 -26.78
N ALA A 77 -5.48 -0.95 -26.13
CA ALA A 77 -5.44 0.36 -26.78
C ALA A 77 -4.35 0.42 -27.85
N ALA A 78 -3.16 -0.12 -27.57
CA ALA A 78 -2.07 -0.24 -28.54
C ALA A 78 -2.49 -1.07 -29.78
N LEU A 79 -3.18 -2.20 -29.57
CA LEU A 79 -3.70 -3.01 -30.67
C LEU A 79 -4.75 -2.26 -31.50
N ALA A 80 -5.68 -1.58 -30.84
CA ALA A 80 -6.69 -0.76 -31.52
C ALA A 80 -6.06 0.35 -32.37
N ALA A 81 -5.06 1.06 -31.83
CA ALA A 81 -4.30 2.07 -32.56
C ALA A 81 -3.58 1.49 -33.78
N ARG A 82 -2.93 0.32 -33.66
CA ARG A 82 -2.28 -0.35 -34.81
C ARG A 82 -3.29 -0.72 -35.90
N ASN A 83 -4.43 -1.28 -35.51
CA ASN A 83 -5.48 -1.66 -36.45
C ASN A 83 -6.07 -0.42 -37.15
N ALA A 84 -6.28 0.67 -36.41
CA ALA A 84 -6.71 1.95 -36.98
C ALA A 84 -5.69 2.49 -37.98
N ALA A 85 -4.39 2.42 -37.68
CA ALA A 85 -3.33 2.83 -38.59
C ALA A 85 -3.34 2.03 -39.90
N SER A 86 -3.50 0.69 -39.83
CA SER A 86 -3.57 -0.17 -41.03
C SER A 86 -4.80 0.15 -41.86
N ALA A 87 -5.97 0.24 -41.20
CA ALA A 87 -7.23 0.58 -41.86
C ALA A 87 -7.15 1.93 -42.58
N ALA A 88 -6.51 2.93 -41.96
CA ALA A 88 -6.33 4.24 -42.59
C ALA A 88 -5.41 4.18 -43.83
N ARG A 89 -4.35 3.35 -43.80
CA ARG A 89 -3.41 3.20 -44.92
C ARG A 89 -4.01 2.47 -46.11
N GLU A 90 -4.88 1.50 -45.85
CA GLU A 90 -5.53 0.68 -46.88
C GLU A 90 -6.83 1.29 -47.41
N ALA A 91 -7.36 2.32 -46.73
CA ALA A 91 -8.61 2.95 -47.08
C ALA A 91 -8.52 3.80 -48.35
N ALA A 92 -9.41 3.52 -49.30
CA ALA A 92 -9.68 4.39 -50.45
C ALA A 92 -10.83 5.38 -50.20
N SER A 93 -11.50 5.29 -49.04
CA SER A 93 -12.69 6.09 -48.69
C SER A 93 -12.41 7.02 -47.52
N GLU A 94 -12.75 8.29 -47.69
CA GLU A 94 -12.62 9.32 -46.66
C GLU A 94 -13.39 8.97 -45.37
N ALA A 95 -14.56 8.33 -45.49
CA ALA A 95 -15.33 7.89 -44.33
C ALA A 95 -14.57 6.87 -43.47
N VAL A 96 -13.79 5.97 -44.09
CA VAL A 96 -12.98 4.98 -43.38
C VAL A 96 -11.76 5.65 -42.74
N ILE A 97 -11.16 6.64 -43.41
CA ILE A 97 -10.05 7.43 -42.85
C ILE A 97 -10.53 8.22 -41.61
N MET A 98 -11.70 8.84 -41.67
CA MET A 98 -12.29 9.54 -40.52
C MET A 98 -12.60 8.58 -39.35
N ALA A 99 -13.14 7.39 -39.63
CA ALA A 99 -13.40 6.38 -38.61
C ALA A 99 -12.10 5.88 -37.95
N ALA A 100 -11.03 5.71 -38.74
CA ALA A 100 -9.72 5.31 -38.22
C ALA A 100 -9.09 6.40 -37.35
N ASP A 101 -9.22 7.68 -37.72
CA ASP A 101 -8.76 8.82 -36.92
C ASP A 101 -9.48 8.90 -35.57
N ALA A 102 -10.82 8.76 -35.58
CA ALA A 102 -11.63 8.70 -34.36
C ALA A 102 -11.25 7.50 -33.47
N ALA A 103 -10.98 6.33 -34.07
CA ALA A 103 -10.52 5.15 -33.34
C ALA A 103 -9.13 5.35 -32.73
N ALA A 104 -8.22 6.03 -33.42
CA ALA A 104 -6.89 6.37 -32.91
C ALA A 104 -6.97 7.32 -31.71
N GLU A 105 -7.81 8.35 -31.76
CA GLU A 105 -8.02 9.27 -30.63
C GLU A 105 -8.70 8.57 -29.44
N ALA A 106 -9.67 7.70 -29.68
CA ALA A 106 -10.28 6.89 -28.62
C ALA A 106 -9.26 5.95 -27.96
N ALA A 107 -8.40 5.31 -28.75
CA ALA A 107 -7.32 4.47 -28.25
C ALA A 107 -6.31 5.28 -27.42
N LYS A 108 -5.99 6.50 -27.86
CA LYS A 108 -5.12 7.42 -27.12
C LYS A 108 -5.71 7.78 -25.75
N ALA A 109 -6.97 8.22 -25.70
CA ALA A 109 -7.64 8.57 -24.46
C ALA A 109 -7.72 7.37 -23.50
N ALA A 110 -7.98 6.16 -24.03
CA ALA A 110 -7.96 4.93 -23.24
C ALA A 110 -6.57 4.61 -22.68
N ALA A 111 -5.50 4.84 -23.46
CA ALA A 111 -4.12 4.64 -23.02
C ALA A 111 -3.70 5.66 -21.95
N GLU A 112 -4.10 6.93 -22.07
CA GLU A 112 -3.88 7.97 -21.07
C GLU A 112 -4.58 7.63 -19.75
N ALA A 113 -5.86 7.26 -19.80
CA ALA A 113 -6.60 6.81 -18.62
C ALA A 113 -5.97 5.56 -17.95
N ALA A 114 -5.49 4.61 -18.76
CA ALA A 114 -4.76 3.46 -18.25
C ALA A 114 -3.42 3.87 -17.59
N SER A 115 -2.73 4.88 -18.12
CA SER A 115 -1.51 5.43 -17.53
C SER A 115 -1.78 6.07 -16.16
N GLU A 116 -2.83 6.90 -16.06
CA GLU A 116 -3.22 7.53 -14.79
C GLU A 116 -3.60 6.49 -13.72
N ALA A 117 -4.30 5.42 -14.12
CA ALA A 117 -4.61 4.30 -13.25
C ALA A 117 -3.33 3.57 -12.78
N ALA A 118 -2.36 3.35 -13.68
CA ALA A 118 -1.08 2.75 -13.35
C ALA A 118 -0.25 3.60 -12.37
N VAL A 119 -0.21 4.93 -12.56
CA VAL A 119 0.46 5.86 -11.65
C VAL A 119 -0.21 5.86 -10.28
N SER A 120 -1.54 5.86 -10.23
CA SER A 120 -2.29 5.78 -8.98
C SER A 120 -2.00 4.47 -8.22
N ALA A 121 -1.94 3.35 -8.94
CA ALA A 121 -1.52 2.07 -8.36
C ALA A 121 -0.06 2.09 -7.89
N ALA A 122 0.86 2.69 -8.64
CA ALA A 122 2.26 2.84 -8.20
C ALA A 122 2.36 3.63 -6.89
N ALA A 123 1.60 4.73 -6.78
CA ALA A 123 1.56 5.56 -5.57
C ALA A 123 1.02 4.79 -4.36
N ALA A 124 -0.05 4.02 -4.55
CA ALA A 124 -0.60 3.16 -3.50
C ALA A 124 0.40 2.06 -3.06
N ALA A 125 1.08 1.43 -4.01
CA ALA A 125 2.13 0.46 -3.72
C ALA A 125 3.33 1.08 -2.97
N ALA A 126 3.77 2.29 -3.35
CA ALA A 126 4.84 3.00 -2.67
C ALA A 126 4.47 3.40 -1.24
N ALA A 127 3.24 3.89 -1.04
CA ALA A 127 2.73 4.19 0.31
C ALA A 127 2.65 2.93 1.18
N ALA A 128 2.20 1.81 0.61
CA ALA A 128 2.17 0.53 1.30
C ALA A 128 3.59 0.02 1.62
N ALA A 129 4.56 0.19 0.72
CA ALA A 129 5.96 -0.15 0.93
C ALA A 129 6.59 0.66 2.08
N GLY A 130 6.31 1.96 2.14
CA GLY A 130 6.74 2.82 3.24
C GLY A 130 6.19 2.35 4.58
N ALA A 131 4.90 2.00 4.63
CA ALA A 131 4.29 1.43 5.82
C ALA A 131 4.87 0.05 6.18
N ALA A 132 5.12 -0.81 5.18
CA ALA A 132 5.73 -2.13 5.35
C ALA A 132 7.14 -2.06 5.94
N ALA A 133 7.95 -1.08 5.50
CA ALA A 133 9.29 -0.85 6.01
C ALA A 133 9.28 -0.46 7.50
N HIS A 134 8.29 0.32 7.95
CA HIS A 134 8.12 0.64 9.37
C HIS A 134 7.78 -0.58 10.24
N TYR A 135 7.20 -1.62 9.64
CA TYR A 135 6.82 -2.85 10.32
C TYR A 135 7.81 -4.01 10.14
N ALA A 136 8.93 -3.79 9.41
CA ALA A 136 9.99 -4.78 9.16
C ALA A 136 9.47 -6.14 8.64
N GLU A 137 8.37 -6.13 7.88
CA GLU A 137 7.75 -7.37 7.39
C GLU A 137 8.22 -7.70 5.96
N GLU A 138 9.05 -8.74 5.84
CA GLU A 138 9.63 -9.20 4.56
C GLU A 138 8.56 -9.57 3.52
N THR A 139 7.49 -10.26 3.92
CA THR A 139 6.36 -10.60 3.04
C THR A 139 5.67 -9.36 2.47
N SER A 140 5.63 -8.27 3.24
CA SER A 140 4.99 -7.01 2.84
C SER A 140 5.88 -6.21 1.87
N ILE A 141 7.20 -6.28 2.07
CA ILE A 141 8.20 -5.75 1.13
C ILE A 141 8.11 -6.46 -0.22
N GLN A 142 8.01 -7.80 -0.22
CA GLN A 142 7.88 -8.57 -1.46
C GLN A 142 6.58 -8.21 -2.21
N ALA A 143 5.43 -8.17 -1.51
CA ALA A 143 4.16 -7.80 -2.11
C ALA A 143 4.19 -6.37 -2.72
N SER A 144 4.86 -5.44 -2.05
CA SER A 144 5.08 -4.08 -2.55
C SER A 144 5.92 -4.07 -3.83
N ALA A 145 7.01 -4.85 -3.86
CA ALA A 145 7.88 -4.95 -5.03
C ALA A 145 7.14 -5.52 -6.24
N GLU A 146 6.31 -6.56 -6.04
CA GLU A 146 5.47 -7.13 -7.11
C GLU A 146 4.43 -6.13 -7.62
N ALA A 147 3.78 -5.37 -6.73
CA ALA A 147 2.83 -4.33 -7.11
C ALA A 147 3.53 -3.20 -7.89
N ALA A 148 4.71 -2.76 -7.45
CA ALA A 148 5.51 -1.76 -8.15
C ALA A 148 5.97 -2.24 -9.54
N ALA A 149 6.39 -3.50 -9.66
CA ALA A 149 6.76 -4.10 -10.95
C ALA A 149 5.56 -4.16 -11.91
N ALA A 150 4.37 -4.52 -11.41
CA ALA A 150 3.14 -4.50 -12.19
C ALA A 150 2.80 -3.09 -12.66
N ALA A 151 2.92 -2.09 -11.78
CA ALA A 151 2.66 -0.69 -12.13
C ALA A 151 3.66 -0.15 -13.16
N LYS A 152 4.95 -0.49 -13.02
CA LYS A 152 5.97 -0.15 -14.02
C LYS A 152 5.61 -0.71 -15.40
N ARG A 153 5.28 -2.01 -15.48
CA ARG A 153 4.86 -2.64 -16.73
C ARG A 153 3.63 -1.95 -17.34
N ALA A 154 2.65 -1.59 -16.50
CA ALA A 154 1.45 -0.89 -16.95
C ALA A 154 1.78 0.49 -17.53
N SER A 155 2.67 1.25 -16.89
CA SER A 155 3.14 2.55 -17.39
C SER A 155 3.89 2.43 -18.71
N GLU A 156 4.75 1.42 -18.86
CA GLU A 156 5.46 1.15 -20.12
C GLU A 156 4.49 0.78 -21.26
N ALA A 157 3.51 -0.08 -20.98
CA ALA A 157 2.48 -0.45 -21.95
C ALA A 157 1.63 0.76 -22.36
N ALA A 158 1.27 1.63 -21.41
CA ALA A 158 0.51 2.85 -21.68
C ALA A 158 1.31 3.83 -22.54
N ALA A 159 2.60 4.04 -22.24
CA ALA A 159 3.47 4.90 -23.04
C ALA A 159 3.59 4.41 -24.49
N GLU A 160 3.75 3.10 -24.70
CA GLU A 160 3.79 2.52 -26.05
C GLU A 160 2.44 2.66 -26.77
N ALA A 161 1.31 2.48 -26.07
CA ALA A 161 -0.02 2.65 -26.63
C ALA A 161 -0.27 4.08 -27.10
N VAL A 162 0.11 5.09 -26.30
CA VAL A 162 0.03 6.51 -26.68
C VAL A 162 0.89 6.79 -27.92
N ARG A 163 2.13 6.27 -27.96
CA ARG A 163 3.02 6.43 -29.11
C ARG A 163 2.41 5.85 -30.39
N LEU A 164 1.82 4.66 -30.30
CA LEU A 164 1.15 4.01 -31.43
C LEU A 164 -0.09 4.77 -31.88
N ALA A 165 -0.89 5.30 -30.95
CA ALA A 165 -2.06 6.11 -31.28
C ALA A 165 -1.68 7.39 -32.03
N HIS A 166 -0.60 8.07 -31.62
CA HIS A 166 -0.05 9.20 -32.38
C HIS A 166 0.40 8.82 -33.79
N ALA A 167 1.07 7.68 -33.95
CA ALA A 167 1.48 7.19 -35.26
C ALA A 167 0.28 6.81 -36.15
N ALA A 168 -0.80 6.29 -35.55
CA ALA A 168 -2.05 5.98 -36.24
C ALA A 168 -2.75 7.25 -36.74
N ALA A 169 -2.91 8.25 -35.87
CA ALA A 169 -3.46 9.56 -36.26
C ALA A 169 -2.63 10.23 -37.36
N ALA A 170 -1.29 10.16 -37.28
CA ALA A 170 -0.43 10.68 -38.34
C ALA A 170 -0.62 9.96 -39.68
N SER A 171 -0.78 8.62 -39.66
CA SER A 171 -1.06 7.83 -40.87
C SER A 171 -2.43 8.19 -41.48
N ALA A 172 -3.45 8.40 -40.64
CA ALA A 172 -4.78 8.82 -41.10
C ALA A 172 -4.78 10.21 -41.74
N ARG A 173 -3.98 11.15 -41.20
CA ARG A 173 -3.80 12.47 -41.81
C ARG A 173 -3.09 12.39 -43.15
N ALA A 174 -2.03 11.59 -43.25
CA ALA A 174 -1.29 11.39 -44.49
C ALA A 174 -2.13 10.69 -45.58
N ALA A 175 -3.06 9.80 -45.21
CA ALA A 175 -3.98 9.18 -46.17
C ALA A 175 -5.05 10.16 -46.71
N ARG A 176 -5.24 11.31 -46.06
CA ARG A 176 -6.22 12.33 -46.43
C ARG A 176 -5.64 13.43 -47.34
N SER A 177 -4.31 13.53 -47.42
CA SER A 177 -3.56 14.48 -48.27
C SER A 177 -3.25 13.89 -49.64
#